data_AF-A0A836UBK0-F1
#
_entry.id   AF-A0A836UBK0-F1
#
_cell.length_a   1.000
_cell.length_b   1.000
_cell.length_c   1.000
_cell.angle_alpha   90.00
_cell.angle_beta   90.00
_cell.angle_gamma   90.00
#
_symmetry.space_group_name_H-M   'P 1'
#
loop_
_entity.id
_entity.type
_entity.pdbx_description
1 polymer ?
#
loop_
_entity_poly.entity_id
_entity_poly.type
_entity_poly.pdbx_seq_one_letter_code
_entity_poly.pdbx_strand_id
1 'polypeptide(L)'
;MPLSANTLSYEFDEEEIGFGKPQVAQTAHAQPLSGGLKFSLAMVAVGLLSLIVQTAGGLLAGSWLGLALSLGLLAVGAALAFWLQHRGSVAGIKHDGIYFSGLMARGGAAWIAGIGMTALYVLIYWFPQVLGQPVDGAGPTGLIRVVDPLARVMTGYPAEKWFLYGVLYTGAILVFGVRMMMKYRHNRYQQIRTASVAFFQLIFAWFLPNLL
;
A
#
# COMPACT_ATOMS: atom_id res chain seq x y z
N MET A 1 -35.60 2.47 5.98
CA MET A 1 -36.94 2.40 5.40
C MET A 1 -37.65 1.27 6.14
N PRO A 2 -38.69 1.54 6.95
CA PRO A 2 -39.41 0.46 7.63
C PRO A 2 -40.11 -0.40 6.58
N LEU A 3 -39.85 -1.70 6.59
CA LEU A 3 -40.50 -2.66 5.69
C LEU A 3 -41.98 -2.75 6.10
N SER A 4 -42.88 -2.63 5.13
CA SER A 4 -44.32 -2.66 5.39
C SER A 4 -44.78 -4.08 5.70
N ALA A 5 -45.87 -4.23 6.45
CA ALA A 5 -46.39 -5.55 6.83
C ALA A 5 -46.71 -6.45 5.62
N ASN A 6 -46.98 -5.86 4.45
CA ASN A 6 -47.26 -6.57 3.20
C ASN A 6 -46.00 -7.16 2.51
N THR A 7 -44.79 -6.72 2.85
CA THR A 7 -43.55 -7.33 2.32
C THR A 7 -43.06 -8.50 3.19
N LEU A 8 -43.77 -8.81 4.27
CA LEU A 8 -43.47 -9.91 5.20
C LEU A 8 -44.57 -11.00 5.18
N SER A 9 -45.60 -10.83 4.36
CA SER A 9 -46.65 -11.85 4.19
C SER A 9 -46.14 -13.00 3.33
N TYR A 10 -46.57 -14.22 3.67
CA TYR A 10 -46.19 -15.47 2.99
C TYR A 10 -46.68 -15.54 1.52
N GLU A 11 -47.61 -14.66 1.15
CA GLU A 11 -48.17 -14.49 -0.20
C GLU A 11 -47.36 -13.49 -1.05
N PHE A 12 -46.28 -12.91 -0.51
CA PHE A 12 -45.40 -12.05 -1.28
C PHE A 12 -44.58 -12.89 -2.26
N ASP A 13 -45.11 -13.06 -3.46
CA ASP A 13 -44.45 -13.76 -4.55
C ASP A 13 -43.44 -12.82 -5.23
N GLU A 14 -42.17 -12.97 -4.85
CA GLU A 14 -41.05 -12.18 -5.39
C GLU A 14 -40.87 -12.38 -6.90
N GLU A 15 -41.41 -13.47 -7.47
CA GLU A 15 -41.34 -13.78 -8.90
C GLU A 15 -42.34 -12.97 -9.74
N GLU A 16 -43.52 -12.62 -9.19
CA GLU A 16 -44.59 -11.92 -9.92
C GLU A 16 -44.25 -10.43 -10.17
N ILE A 17 -43.48 -9.82 -9.27
CA ILE A 17 -43.11 -8.40 -9.31
C ILE A 17 -41.87 -8.17 -10.20
N GLY A 18 -41.15 -9.25 -10.54
CA GLY A 18 -39.89 -9.23 -11.24
C GLY A 18 -38.80 -8.52 -10.44
N PHE A 19 -37.56 -8.99 -10.54
CA PHE A 19 -36.43 -8.22 -10.03
C PHE A 19 -36.39 -6.89 -10.78
N GLY A 20 -36.83 -5.80 -10.12
CA GLY A 20 -36.66 -4.45 -10.64
C GLY A 20 -35.23 -4.26 -11.11
N LYS A 21 -35.02 -3.46 -12.17
CA LYS A 21 -33.69 -3.28 -12.77
C LYS A 21 -32.65 -3.11 -11.66
N PRO A 22 -31.53 -3.88 -11.67
CA PRO A 22 -30.49 -3.73 -10.67
C PRO A 22 -30.18 -2.24 -10.56
N GLN A 23 -30.08 -1.71 -9.34
CA GLN A 23 -29.69 -0.32 -9.16
C GLN A 23 -28.41 -0.09 -9.94
N VAL A 24 -28.52 0.60 -11.07
CA VAL A 24 -27.36 0.95 -11.89
C VAL A 24 -26.55 1.83 -10.97
N ALA A 25 -25.38 1.33 -10.56
CA ALA A 25 -24.46 2.09 -9.72
C ALA A 25 -24.31 3.46 -10.37
N GLN A 26 -24.81 4.50 -9.70
CA GLN A 26 -24.66 5.87 -10.19
C GLN A 26 -23.17 6.04 -10.47
N THR A 27 -22.85 6.31 -11.73
CA THR A 27 -21.48 6.64 -12.13
C THR A 27 -21.12 7.87 -11.34
N ALA A 28 -20.33 7.67 -10.27
CA ALA A 28 -19.86 8.77 -9.45
C ALA A 28 -19.17 9.75 -10.38
N HIS A 29 -19.78 10.92 -10.58
CA HIS A 29 -19.16 11.99 -11.36
C HIS A 29 -17.77 12.20 -10.79
N ALA A 30 -16.75 12.11 -11.65
CA ALA A 30 -15.36 12.25 -11.24
C ALA A 30 -15.18 13.62 -10.57
N GLN A 31 -15.20 13.63 -9.24
CA GLN A 31 -15.02 14.88 -8.51
C GLN A 31 -13.62 15.41 -8.83
N PRO A 32 -13.48 16.72 -9.08
CA PRO A 32 -12.18 17.29 -9.37
C PRO A 32 -11.21 17.01 -8.22
N LEU A 33 -10.02 16.53 -8.56
CA LEU A 33 -8.97 16.22 -7.58
C LEU A 33 -8.69 17.46 -6.72
N SER A 34 -8.91 17.35 -5.41
CA SER A 34 -8.59 18.40 -4.44
C SER A 34 -7.11 18.80 -4.55
N GLY A 35 -6.80 20.09 -4.36
CA GLY A 35 -5.42 20.59 -4.41
C GLY A 35 -4.47 19.84 -3.46
N GLY A 36 -4.95 19.48 -2.27
CA GLY A 36 -4.18 18.66 -1.33
C GLY A 36 -3.86 17.26 -1.88
N LEU A 37 -4.81 16.63 -2.59
CA LEU A 37 -4.60 15.31 -3.18
C LEU A 37 -3.60 15.38 -4.34
N LYS A 38 -3.66 16.42 -5.17
CA LYS A 38 -2.65 16.69 -6.20
C LYS A 38 -1.26 16.87 -5.59
N PHE A 39 -1.15 17.60 -4.49
CA PHE A 39 0.12 17.76 -3.76
C PHE A 39 0.65 16.42 -3.24
N SER A 40 -0.18 15.59 -2.60
CA SER A 40 0.25 14.27 -2.15
C SER A 40 0.68 13.35 -3.31
N LEU A 41 -0.02 13.40 -4.45
CA LEU A 41 0.35 12.64 -5.64
C LEU A 41 1.67 13.15 -6.25
N ALA A 42 1.90 14.46 -6.22
CA ALA A 42 3.18 15.04 -6.63
C ALA A 42 4.33 14.56 -5.72
N MET A 43 4.12 14.48 -4.40
CA MET A 43 5.11 13.91 -3.48
C MET A 43 5.43 12.45 -3.81
N VAL A 44 4.42 11.62 -4.10
CA VAL A 44 4.60 10.23 -4.53
C VAL A 44 5.36 10.16 -5.85
N ALA A 45 5.01 11.00 -6.82
CA ALA A 45 5.68 11.03 -8.12
C ALA A 45 7.16 11.46 -7.99
N VAL A 46 7.46 12.47 -7.18
CA VAL A 46 8.83 12.91 -6.88
C VAL A 46 9.60 11.81 -6.14
N GLY A 47 8.97 11.12 -5.19
CA GLY A 47 9.58 10.00 -4.49
C GLY A 47 9.91 8.84 -5.42
N LEU A 48 9.00 8.50 -6.34
CA LEU A 48 9.23 7.47 -7.36
C LEU A 48 10.35 7.87 -8.33
N LEU A 49 10.35 9.12 -8.80
CA LEU A 49 11.41 9.64 -9.67
C LEU A 49 12.76 9.57 -8.96
N SER A 50 12.81 10.01 -7.70
CA SER A 50 14.01 9.94 -6.87
C SER A 50 14.50 8.52 -6.70
N LEU A 51 13.60 7.56 -6.48
CA LEU A 51 13.93 6.14 -6.40
C LEU A 51 14.59 5.65 -7.70
N ILE A 52 14.01 5.97 -8.86
CA ILE A 52 14.57 5.60 -10.17
C ILE A 52 15.99 6.19 -10.34
N VAL A 53 16.16 7.49 -10.06
CA VAL A 53 17.46 8.16 -10.16
C VAL A 53 18.50 7.51 -9.24
N GLN A 54 18.11 7.13 -8.02
CA GLN A 54 19.03 6.50 -7.08
C GLN A 54 19.36 5.06 -7.45
N THR A 55 18.40 4.30 -7.98
CA THR A 55 18.66 2.94 -8.49
C THR A 55 19.63 2.95 -9.67
N ALA A 56 19.62 4.02 -10.48
CA ALA A 56 20.57 4.22 -11.57
C ALA A 56 21.96 4.71 -11.11
N GLY A 57 22.19 4.88 -9.80
CA GLY A 57 23.47 5.35 -9.26
C GLY A 57 23.60 6.87 -9.13
N GLY A 58 22.49 7.59 -8.96
CA GLY A 58 22.51 9.04 -8.73
C GLY A 58 23.36 9.46 -7.51
N LEU A 59 23.74 10.74 -7.46
CA LEU A 59 24.68 11.29 -6.46
C LEU A 59 24.31 11.01 -5.00
N LEU A 60 23.02 10.88 -4.70
CA LEU A 60 22.52 10.63 -3.35
C LEU A 60 22.31 9.14 -3.04
N ALA A 61 22.61 8.24 -3.97
CA ALA A 61 22.40 6.81 -3.79
C ALA A 61 23.28 6.25 -2.65
N GLY A 62 22.64 5.61 -1.68
CA GLY A 62 23.30 5.11 -0.46
C GLY A 62 23.48 6.14 0.65
N SER A 63 22.89 7.33 0.50
CA SER A 63 22.84 8.35 1.56
C SER A 63 21.49 8.37 2.26
N TRP A 64 21.46 8.87 3.49
CA TRP A 64 20.23 9.09 4.25
C TRP A 64 19.23 10.00 3.52
N LEU A 65 19.74 11.04 2.86
CA LEU A 65 18.93 11.95 2.05
C LEU A 65 18.31 11.22 0.86
N GLY A 66 19.07 10.36 0.19
CA GLY A 66 18.55 9.51 -0.88
C GLY A 66 17.40 8.62 -0.39
N LEU A 67 17.61 7.90 0.71
CA LEU A 67 16.58 7.04 1.29
C LEU A 67 15.31 7.84 1.66
N ALA A 68 15.47 8.99 2.32
CA ALA A 68 14.36 9.85 2.71
C ALA A 68 13.60 10.41 1.49
N LEU A 69 14.31 10.83 0.44
CA LEU A 69 13.72 11.36 -0.78
C LEU A 69 13.03 10.29 -1.64
N SER A 70 13.46 9.04 -1.56
CA SER A 70 12.84 7.95 -2.31
C SER A 70 11.70 7.32 -1.51
N LEU A 71 12.04 6.47 -0.54
CA LEU A 71 11.09 5.69 0.25
C LEU A 71 10.30 6.57 1.23
N GLY A 72 10.93 7.58 1.81
CA GLY A 72 10.26 8.50 2.74
C GLY A 72 9.15 9.32 2.07
N LEU A 73 9.45 9.97 0.94
CA LEU A 73 8.45 10.72 0.17
C LEU A 73 7.34 9.81 -0.37
N LEU A 74 7.65 8.59 -0.81
CA LEU A 74 6.65 7.61 -1.23
C LEU A 74 5.70 7.26 -0.08
N ALA A 75 6.25 6.92 1.09
CA ALA A 75 5.45 6.53 2.26
C ALA A 75 4.60 7.69 2.79
N VAL A 76 5.19 8.88 2.95
CA VAL A 76 4.50 10.07 3.45
C VAL A 76 3.47 10.56 2.44
N GLY A 77 3.80 10.60 1.15
CA GLY A 77 2.88 11.00 0.09
C GLY A 77 1.67 10.07 0.00
N ALA A 78 1.88 8.75 0.07
CA ALA A 78 0.80 7.77 0.07
C ALA A 78 -0.08 7.88 1.33
N ALA A 79 0.53 7.99 2.51
CA ALA A 79 -0.19 8.17 3.77
C ALA A 79 -1.02 9.47 3.78
N LEU A 80 -0.46 10.57 3.26
CA LEU A 80 -1.14 11.86 3.13
C LEU A 80 -2.32 11.78 2.15
N ALA A 81 -2.15 11.10 1.01
CA ALA A 81 -3.21 10.88 0.04
C ALA A 81 -4.38 10.10 0.68
N PHE A 82 -4.08 9.03 1.43
CA PHE A 82 -5.10 8.28 2.17
C PHE A 82 -5.77 9.13 3.25
N TRP A 83 -5.02 9.95 3.97
CA TRP A 83 -5.57 10.85 4.97
C TRP A 83 -6.54 11.87 4.37
N LEU A 84 -6.15 12.54 3.29
CA LEU A 84 -6.99 13.50 2.57
C LEU A 84 -8.28 12.86 2.04
N GLN A 85 -8.19 11.60 1.61
CA GLN A 85 -9.34 10.85 1.09
C GLN A 85 -10.33 10.44 2.19
N HIS A 86 -9.86 10.18 3.42
CA HIS A 86 -10.70 9.67 4.52
C HIS A 86 -11.02 10.72 5.62
N ARG A 87 -10.40 11.91 5.60
CA ARG A 87 -10.62 12.92 6.66
C ARG A 87 -12.05 13.48 6.70
N GLY A 88 -12.74 13.52 5.56
CA GLY A 88 -14.11 14.03 5.42
C GLY A 88 -15.16 12.95 5.19
N SER A 89 -14.79 11.67 5.29
CA SER A 89 -15.75 10.58 5.10
C SER A 89 -16.69 10.48 6.30
N VAL A 90 -17.99 10.38 6.03
CA VAL A 90 -19.02 10.12 7.04
C VAL A 90 -18.74 8.86 7.83
N ALA A 91 -19.05 8.90 9.13
CA ALA A 91 -18.84 7.78 10.03
C ALA A 91 -19.68 6.57 9.61
N GLY A 92 -19.05 5.39 9.55
CA GLY A 92 -19.72 4.12 9.24
C GLY A 92 -18.83 3.16 8.44
N ILE A 93 -19.11 1.86 8.56
CA ILE A 93 -18.48 0.84 7.72
C ILE A 93 -19.29 0.79 6.42
N LYS A 94 -18.84 1.53 5.40
CA LYS A 94 -19.47 1.51 4.07
C LYS A 94 -18.64 0.63 3.15
N HIS A 95 -19.26 -0.44 2.66
CA HIS A 95 -18.71 -1.29 1.60
C HIS A 95 -19.53 -1.21 0.31
N ASP A 96 -20.36 -0.18 0.18
CA ASP A 96 -21.31 -0.06 -0.90
C ASP A 96 -20.59 0.18 -2.24
N GLY A 97 -20.89 -0.67 -3.22
CA GLY A 97 -20.45 -0.51 -4.60
C GLY A 97 -18.96 -0.66 -4.88
N ILE A 98 -18.16 -1.19 -3.95
CA ILE A 98 -16.69 -1.32 -4.13
C ILE A 98 -16.36 -2.18 -5.35
N TYR A 99 -17.11 -3.26 -5.59
CA TYR A 99 -16.94 -4.16 -6.74
C TYR A 99 -17.24 -3.49 -8.09
N PHE A 100 -17.89 -2.33 -8.12
CA PHE A 100 -18.18 -1.56 -9.33
C PHE A 100 -17.20 -0.40 -9.56
N SER A 101 -16.28 -0.15 -8.62
CA SER A 101 -15.24 0.86 -8.80
C SER A 101 -14.16 0.33 -9.76
N GLY A 102 -13.75 1.12 -10.76
CA GLY A 102 -12.77 0.69 -11.77
C GLY A 102 -11.40 0.27 -11.21
N LEU A 103 -11.07 0.67 -9.97
CA LEU A 103 -9.83 0.27 -9.29
C LEU A 103 -9.93 -1.12 -8.63
N MET A 104 -11.13 -1.56 -8.24
CA MET A 104 -11.37 -2.85 -7.56
C MET A 104 -12.10 -3.87 -8.45
N ALA A 105 -12.73 -3.43 -9.53
CA ALA A 105 -13.45 -4.26 -10.49
C ALA A 105 -12.47 -4.90 -11.49
N ARG A 106 -11.72 -5.95 -11.08
CA ARG A 106 -10.88 -6.81 -11.96
C ARG A 106 -10.05 -6.02 -13.01
N GLY A 107 -9.63 -4.81 -12.66
CA GLY A 107 -9.09 -3.83 -13.61
C GLY A 107 -7.59 -3.98 -13.83
N GLY A 108 -7.04 -3.20 -14.76
CA GLY A 108 -5.60 -3.20 -15.07
C GLY A 108 -4.70 -2.97 -13.85
N ALA A 109 -5.16 -2.25 -12.82
CA ALA A 109 -4.43 -2.07 -11.57
C ALA A 109 -4.15 -3.41 -10.84
N ALA A 110 -5.09 -4.36 -10.87
CA ALA A 110 -4.90 -5.67 -10.27
C ALA A 110 -3.84 -6.50 -11.03
N TRP A 111 -3.84 -6.44 -12.36
CA TRP A 111 -2.83 -7.09 -13.19
C TRP A 111 -1.44 -6.48 -12.99
N ILE A 112 -1.34 -5.14 -12.94
CA ILE A 112 -0.07 -4.45 -12.66
C ILE A 112 0.47 -4.85 -11.29
N ALA A 113 -0.38 -4.86 -10.26
CA ALA A 113 0.01 -5.28 -8.92
C ALA A 113 0.43 -6.76 -8.87
N GLY A 114 -0.33 -7.64 -9.53
CA GLY A 114 -0.06 -9.08 -9.58
C GLY A 114 1.25 -9.40 -10.32
N ILE A 115 1.42 -8.86 -11.53
CA ILE A 115 2.66 -9.03 -12.31
C ILE A 115 3.84 -8.40 -11.57
N GLY A 116 3.67 -7.20 -11.01
CA GLY A 116 4.71 -6.52 -10.24
C GLY A 116 5.17 -7.33 -9.02
N MET A 117 4.22 -7.92 -8.27
CA MET A 117 4.54 -8.76 -7.12
C MET A 117 5.28 -10.03 -7.56
N THR A 118 4.80 -10.71 -8.60
CA THR A 118 5.46 -11.92 -9.12
C THR A 118 6.87 -11.61 -9.63
N ALA A 119 7.04 -10.54 -10.41
CA ALA A 119 8.33 -10.11 -10.93
C ALA A 119 9.30 -9.76 -9.79
N LEU A 120 8.83 -9.04 -8.76
CA LEU A 120 9.65 -8.72 -7.59
C LEU A 120 10.17 -9.99 -6.90
N TYR A 121 9.31 -10.98 -6.66
CA TYR A 121 9.72 -12.25 -6.05
C TYR A 121 10.66 -13.05 -6.94
N VAL A 122 10.42 -13.07 -8.26
CA VAL A 122 11.33 -13.73 -9.21
C VAL A 122 12.72 -13.09 -9.15
N LEU A 123 12.80 -11.76 -9.12
CA LEU A 123 14.09 -11.04 -9.01
C LEU A 123 14.80 -11.32 -7.68
N ILE A 124 14.08 -11.32 -6.56
CA ILE A 124 14.70 -11.57 -5.24
C ILE A 124 15.30 -12.98 -5.15
N TYR A 125 14.59 -13.99 -5.64
CA TYR A 125 15.01 -15.39 -5.51
C TYR A 125 16.00 -15.83 -6.59
N TRP A 126 15.72 -15.54 -7.87
CA TRP A 126 16.52 -16.06 -8.99
C TRP A 126 17.55 -15.06 -9.53
N PHE A 127 17.29 -13.75 -9.44
CA PHE A 127 18.17 -12.72 -10.03
C PHE A 127 18.55 -11.59 -9.05
N PRO A 128 19.06 -11.89 -7.84
CA PRO A 128 19.36 -10.87 -6.85
C PRO A 128 20.46 -9.89 -7.29
N GLN A 129 21.31 -10.29 -8.22
CA GLN A 129 22.36 -9.44 -8.80
C GLN A 129 21.76 -8.26 -9.58
N VAL A 130 20.59 -8.45 -10.21
CA VAL A 130 19.88 -7.37 -10.92
C VAL A 130 19.37 -6.31 -9.95
N LEU A 131 19.06 -6.69 -8.70
CA LEU A 131 18.68 -5.77 -7.64
C LEU A 131 19.90 -5.03 -7.02
N GLY A 132 21.10 -5.47 -7.35
CA GLY A 132 22.37 -4.93 -6.87
C GLY A 132 22.89 -5.60 -5.61
N GLN A 133 22.65 -6.92 -5.47
CA GLN A 133 23.18 -7.73 -4.37
C GLN A 133 24.71 -7.64 -4.35
N PRO A 134 25.33 -7.38 -3.18
CA PRO A 134 26.77 -7.48 -2.99
C PRO A 134 27.31 -8.83 -3.45
N VAL A 135 28.35 -8.83 -4.30
CA VAL A 135 29.12 -10.02 -4.71
C VAL A 135 30.58 -9.76 -4.35
N ASP A 136 31.26 -10.77 -3.77
CA ASP A 136 32.70 -10.76 -3.47
C ASP A 136 33.19 -9.57 -2.64
N GLY A 137 32.40 -9.13 -1.65
CA GLY A 137 32.76 -8.04 -0.74
C GLY A 137 32.64 -6.63 -1.34
N ALA A 138 32.17 -6.51 -2.58
CA ALA A 138 31.79 -5.22 -3.15
C ALA A 138 30.57 -4.62 -2.43
N GLY A 139 30.47 -3.29 -2.39
CA GLY A 139 29.31 -2.61 -1.81
C GLY A 139 28.03 -2.86 -2.63
N PRO A 140 26.84 -2.70 -2.02
CA PRO A 140 25.58 -2.85 -2.73
C PRO A 140 25.42 -1.80 -3.83
N THR A 141 24.79 -2.21 -4.92
CA THR A 141 24.49 -1.37 -6.08
C THR A 141 22.98 -1.30 -6.31
N GLY A 142 22.56 -0.60 -7.35
CA GLY A 142 21.17 -0.61 -7.79
C GLY A 142 20.16 -0.20 -6.71
N LEU A 143 19.10 -1.01 -6.58
CA LEU A 143 18.01 -0.77 -5.64
C LEU A 143 18.41 -1.08 -4.19
N ILE A 144 19.25 -2.09 -3.96
CA ILE A 144 19.72 -2.46 -2.63
C ILE A 144 20.57 -1.34 -2.01
N ARG A 145 21.33 -0.60 -2.83
CA ARG A 145 22.09 0.56 -2.36
C ARG A 145 21.24 1.64 -1.71
N VAL A 146 19.98 1.82 -2.13
CA VAL A 146 19.08 2.84 -1.57
C VAL A 146 18.83 2.62 -0.08
N VAL A 147 18.78 1.37 0.36
CA VAL A 147 18.52 0.99 1.75
C VAL A 147 19.80 0.74 2.57
N ASP A 148 20.98 0.84 1.95
CA ASP A 148 22.29 0.66 2.59
C ASP A 148 22.52 1.50 3.86
N PRO A 149 22.20 2.81 3.92
CA PRO A 149 22.43 3.59 5.15
C PRO A 149 21.61 3.07 6.32
N LEU A 150 20.41 2.54 6.07
CA LEU A 150 19.56 1.95 7.09
C LEU A 150 20.08 0.58 7.51
N ALA A 151 20.53 -0.25 6.56
CA ALA A 151 21.12 -1.56 6.84
C ALA A 151 22.34 -1.45 7.75
N ARG A 152 23.28 -0.57 7.42
CA ARG A 152 24.51 -0.39 8.20
C ARG A 152 24.25 0.01 9.66
N VAL A 153 23.19 0.76 9.93
CA VAL A 153 22.83 1.14 11.30
C VAL A 153 22.11 0.01 12.04
N MET A 154 21.23 -0.73 11.36
CA MET A 154 20.43 -1.76 12.02
C MET A 154 21.17 -3.08 12.20
N THR A 155 22.00 -3.48 11.23
CA THR A 155 22.69 -4.77 11.22
C THR A 155 24.20 -4.66 11.34
N GLY A 156 24.79 -3.48 11.08
CA GLY A 156 26.25 -3.31 11.00
C GLY A 156 26.86 -3.79 9.68
N TYR A 157 26.07 -4.39 8.79
CA TYR A 157 26.51 -4.94 7.50
C TYR A 157 25.92 -4.15 6.32
N PRO A 158 26.53 -4.25 5.12
CA PRO A 158 25.96 -3.68 3.91
C PRO A 158 24.57 -4.26 3.61
N ALA A 159 23.71 -3.48 2.94
CA ALA A 159 22.38 -3.96 2.57
C ALA A 159 22.44 -5.18 1.62
N GLU A 160 21.49 -6.09 1.83
CA GLU A 160 21.26 -7.26 0.99
C GLU A 160 19.79 -7.34 0.55
N LYS A 161 19.50 -8.27 -0.37
CA LYS A 161 18.15 -8.51 -0.91
C LYS A 161 17.09 -8.74 0.17
N TRP A 162 17.42 -9.46 1.24
CA TRP A 162 16.49 -9.75 2.33
C TRP A 162 16.20 -8.51 3.17
N PHE A 163 17.23 -7.69 3.40
CA PHE A 163 17.06 -6.40 4.06
C PHE A 163 16.16 -5.47 3.24
N LEU A 164 16.41 -5.35 1.93
CA LEU A 164 15.55 -4.59 1.02
C LEU A 164 14.11 -5.08 1.07
N TYR A 165 13.90 -6.40 0.98
CA TYR A 165 12.58 -7.00 1.09
C TYR A 165 11.90 -6.65 2.41
N GLY A 166 12.61 -6.73 3.54
CA GLY A 166 12.10 -6.37 4.87
C GLY A 166 11.70 -4.89 4.97
N VAL A 167 12.50 -3.98 4.41
CA VAL A 167 12.18 -2.54 4.35
C VAL A 167 10.93 -2.28 3.52
N LEU A 168 10.84 -2.86 2.32
CA LEU A 168 9.69 -2.70 1.43
C LEU A 168 8.41 -3.25 2.07
N TYR A 169 8.50 -4.42 2.70
CA TYR A 169 7.39 -5.04 3.39
C TYR A 169 6.91 -4.20 4.59
N THR A 170 7.84 -3.72 5.41
CA THR A 170 7.57 -2.81 6.52
C THR A 170 6.88 -1.53 6.05
N GLY A 171 7.42 -0.90 4.99
CA GLY A 171 6.82 0.29 4.39
C GLY A 171 5.39 0.04 3.90
N ALA A 172 5.16 -1.09 3.22
CA ALA A 172 3.83 -1.48 2.77
C ALA A 172 2.85 -1.68 3.94
N ILE A 173 3.25 -2.42 4.98
CA ILE A 173 2.42 -2.62 6.18
C ILE A 173 2.07 -1.30 6.84
N LEU A 174 3.03 -0.38 7.00
CA LEU A 174 2.79 0.91 7.62
C LEU A 174 1.82 1.76 6.78
N VAL A 175 2.06 1.88 5.48
CA VAL A 175 1.21 2.68 4.57
C VAL A 175 -0.21 2.13 4.49
N PHE A 176 -0.37 0.81 4.34
CA PHE A 176 -1.69 0.17 4.32
C PHE A 176 -2.34 0.09 5.70
N GLY A 177 -1.55 -0.04 6.77
CA GLY A 177 -2.00 0.03 8.15
C GLY A 177 -2.60 1.40 8.47
N VAL A 178 -1.91 2.48 8.08
CA VAL A 178 -2.41 3.86 8.18
C VAL A 178 -3.73 4.02 7.43
N ARG A 179 -3.81 3.55 6.17
CA ARG A 179 -5.06 3.54 5.40
C ARG A 179 -6.18 2.82 6.14
N MET A 180 -5.90 1.65 6.71
CA MET A 180 -6.88 0.83 7.41
C MET A 180 -7.35 1.49 8.71
N MET A 181 -6.43 2.06 9.51
CA MET A 181 -6.77 2.82 10.71
C MET A 181 -7.65 4.03 10.39
N MET A 182 -7.35 4.74 9.29
CA MET A 182 -8.15 5.89 8.83
C MET A 182 -9.54 5.46 8.33
N LYS A 183 -9.61 4.42 7.49
CA LYS A 183 -10.88 3.91 6.95
C LYS A 183 -11.81 3.40 8.05
N TYR A 184 -11.27 2.81 9.11
CA TYR A 184 -12.04 2.27 10.23
C TYR A 184 -11.87 3.10 11.52
N ARG A 185 -11.65 4.41 11.40
CA ARG A 185 -11.44 5.33 12.54
C ARG A 185 -12.55 5.35 13.60
N HIS A 186 -13.73 4.82 13.27
CA HIS A 186 -14.90 4.76 14.17
C HIS A 186 -15.13 3.37 14.78
N ASN A 187 -14.37 2.34 14.38
CA ASN A 187 -14.51 0.99 14.90
C ASN A 187 -13.25 0.59 15.69
N ARG A 188 -13.36 0.57 17.03
CA ARG A 188 -12.26 0.20 17.95
C ARG A 188 -11.73 -1.20 17.69
N TYR A 189 -12.59 -2.18 17.37
CA TYR A 189 -12.18 -3.55 17.09
C TYR A 189 -11.24 -3.62 15.88
N GLN A 190 -11.59 -2.94 14.78
CA GLN A 190 -10.76 -2.94 13.57
C GLN A 190 -9.43 -2.22 13.78
N GLN A 191 -9.41 -1.15 14.58
CA GLN A 191 -8.16 -0.46 14.93
C GLN A 191 -7.21 -1.34 15.72
N ILE A 192 -7.71 -2.01 16.78
CA ILE A 192 -6.92 -2.89 17.62
C ILE A 192 -6.39 -4.07 16.79
N ARG A 193 -7.22 -4.64 15.90
CA ARG A 193 -6.80 -5.70 14.98
C ARG A 193 -5.65 -5.25 14.08
N THR A 194 -5.78 -4.09 13.43
CA THR A 194 -4.72 -3.57 12.56
C THR A 194 -3.45 -3.23 13.34
N ALA A 195 -3.58 -2.61 14.51
CA ALA A 195 -2.44 -2.28 15.37
C ALA A 195 -1.71 -3.54 15.84
N SER A 196 -2.45 -4.57 16.25
CA SER A 196 -1.90 -5.87 16.65
C SER A 196 -1.13 -6.52 15.49
N VAL A 197 -1.75 -6.65 14.31
CA VAL A 197 -1.09 -7.26 13.14
C VAL A 197 0.16 -6.47 12.75
N ALA A 198 0.09 -5.15 12.69
CA ALA A 198 1.25 -4.32 12.35
C ALA A 198 2.36 -4.48 13.39
N PHE A 199 2.05 -4.46 14.68
CA PHE A 199 3.00 -4.61 15.78
C PHE A 199 3.75 -5.95 15.71
N PHE A 200 3.03 -7.07 15.60
CA PHE A 200 3.66 -8.39 15.51
C PHE A 200 4.42 -8.57 14.21
N GLN A 201 3.91 -8.07 13.07
CA GLN A 201 4.61 -8.15 11.80
C GLN A 201 5.92 -7.36 11.81
N LEU A 202 5.92 -6.15 12.40
CA LEU A 202 7.12 -5.34 12.55
C LEU A 202 8.12 -6.05 13.48
N ILE A 203 7.69 -6.44 14.68
CA ILE A 203 8.59 -7.05 15.64
C ILE A 203 9.18 -8.33 15.08
N PHE A 204 8.37 -9.26 14.59
CA PHE A 204 8.90 -10.53 14.09
C PHE A 204 9.74 -10.37 12.82
N ALA A 205 9.39 -9.45 11.92
CA ALA A 205 10.20 -9.20 10.72
C ALA A 205 11.64 -8.75 11.06
N TRP A 206 11.81 -7.98 12.13
CA TRP A 206 13.12 -7.44 12.52
C TRP A 206 13.80 -8.28 13.62
N PHE A 207 13.06 -8.91 14.53
CA PHE A 207 13.64 -9.72 15.62
C PHE A 207 14.01 -11.13 15.18
N LEU A 208 13.17 -11.82 14.39
CA LEU A 208 13.44 -13.23 14.04
C LEU A 208 14.78 -13.43 13.33
N PRO A 209 15.17 -12.59 12.35
CA PRO A 209 16.46 -12.76 11.68
C PRO A 209 17.68 -12.44 12.56
N ASN A 210 17.49 -11.72 13.67
CA ASN A 210 18.59 -11.39 14.59
C ASN A 210 18.74 -12.41 15.74
N LEU A 211 17.79 -13.33 15.89
CA LEU A 211 17.81 -14.36 16.94
C LEU A 211 18.34 -15.71 16.46
N LEU A 212 18.28 -15.97 15.14
CA LEU A 212 18.75 -17.18 14.45
C LEU A 212 20.12 -16.96 13.82
#